data_AF-A0A4Q3FPZ2-F1
#
_entry.id   AF-A0A4Q3FPZ2-F1
#
_cell.length_a   1.000
_cell.length_b   1.000
_cell.length_c   1.000
_cell.angle_alpha   90.00
_cell.angle_beta   90.00
_cell.angle_gamma   90.00
#
_symmetry.space_group_name_H-M   'P 1'
#
loop_
_entity.id
_entity.type
_entity.pdbx_description
1 polymer ?
#
loop_
_entity_poly.entity_id
_entity_poly.type
_entity_poly.pdbx_seq_one_letter_code
_entity_poly.pdbx_strand_id
1 'polypeptide(L)'
;MIGFRICPRERKVDAATVARFRSIPVANISDSMSRMTAAGVRLRPMHAGGVLCGPAITVKTRPGDNLMIHKALDLADAGDIIV
;
A
#
# COMPACT_ATOMS: atom_id res chain seq x y z
N MET A 1 8.26 -10.07 -22.36
CA MET A 1 8.05 -11.20 -21.43
C MET A 1 6.56 -11.29 -21.10
N ILE A 2 5.93 -12.45 -21.34
CA ILE A 2 4.47 -12.66 -21.28
C ILE A 2 4.12 -13.47 -20.01
N GLY A 3 3.05 -13.11 -19.29
CA GLY A 3 2.52 -13.88 -18.16
C GLY A 3 2.57 -13.17 -16.81
N PHE A 4 2.15 -13.89 -15.75
CA PHE A 4 2.24 -13.43 -14.36
C PHE A 4 3.68 -13.36 -13.87
N ARG A 5 3.98 -12.35 -13.05
CA ARG A 5 5.32 -12.14 -12.51
C ARG A 5 5.24 -11.76 -11.05
N ILE A 6 6.11 -12.37 -10.25
CA ILE A 6 6.37 -11.98 -8.86
C ILE A 6 7.75 -11.33 -8.85
N CYS A 7 7.80 -10.04 -8.53
CA CYS A 7 9.05 -9.33 -8.31
C CYS A 7 9.33 -9.34 -6.80
N PRO A 8 10.42 -9.99 -6.33
CA PRO A 8 10.76 -9.99 -4.91
C PRO A 8 10.91 -8.57 -4.37
N ARG A 9 10.37 -8.31 -3.18
CA ARG A 9 10.51 -7.01 -2.52
C ARG A 9 11.93 -6.88 -1.96
N GLU A 10 12.73 -5.99 -2.54
CA GLU A 10 14.11 -5.73 -2.10
C GLU A 10 14.18 -4.90 -0.82
N ARG A 11 13.17 -4.04 -0.57
CA ARG A 11 13.12 -3.15 0.59
C ARG A 11 11.74 -3.16 1.25
N LYS A 12 11.73 -3.35 2.57
CA LYS A 12 10.57 -3.12 3.45
C LYS A 12 10.97 -2.13 4.53
N VAL A 13 10.13 -1.13 4.76
CA VAL A 13 10.32 -0.19 5.86
C VAL A 13 10.10 -0.91 7.19
N ASP A 14 10.88 -0.57 8.21
CA ASP A 14 10.81 -1.20 9.53
C ASP A 14 9.54 -0.79 10.29
N ALA A 15 9.14 -1.64 11.25
CA ALA A 15 7.92 -1.43 12.03
C ALA A 15 7.96 -0.16 12.90
N ALA A 16 9.14 0.28 13.36
CA ALA A 16 9.25 1.47 14.20
C ALA A 16 8.99 2.74 13.38
N THR A 17 9.48 2.79 12.14
CA THR A 17 9.15 3.86 11.19
C THR A 17 7.65 3.89 10.88
N VAL A 18 7.03 2.74 10.62
CA VAL A 18 5.57 2.67 10.41
C VAL A 18 4.80 3.17 11.63
N ALA A 19 5.20 2.77 12.83
CA ALA A 19 4.55 3.21 14.07
C ALA A 19 4.61 4.73 14.27
N ARG A 20 5.75 5.36 13.93
CA ARG A 20 5.90 6.83 13.98
C ARG A 20 4.99 7.55 12.99
N PHE A 21 4.79 6.99 11.79
CA PHE A 21 3.93 7.61 10.77
C PHE A 21 2.44 7.41 11.05
N ARG A 22 2.04 6.36 11.77
CA ARG A 22 0.64 6.05 12.08
C ARG A 22 -0.10 7.18 12.81
N SER A 23 0.58 7.99 13.61
CA SER A 23 -0.02 9.12 14.35
C SER A 23 -0.02 10.44 13.57
N ILE A 24 0.61 10.50 12.39
CA ILE A 24 0.73 11.73 11.61
C ILE A 24 -0.43 11.82 10.61
N PRO A 25 -1.16 12.94 10.54
CA PRO A 25 -2.20 13.13 9.52
C PRO A 25 -1.64 13.03 8.10
N VAL A 26 -2.37 12.36 7.20
CA VAL A 26 -2.00 12.19 5.79
C VAL A 26 -1.76 13.54 5.10
N ALA A 27 -2.51 14.59 5.45
CA ALA A 27 -2.32 15.94 4.92
C ALA A 27 -0.92 16.49 5.23
N ASN A 28 -0.43 16.35 6.46
CA ASN A 28 0.90 16.84 6.86
C ASN A 28 2.02 16.07 6.15
N ILE A 29 1.85 14.76 5.96
CA ILE A 29 2.78 13.93 5.19
C ILE A 29 2.81 14.41 3.73
N SER A 30 1.63 14.61 3.12
CA SER A 30 1.51 15.11 1.75
C SER A 30 2.17 16.48 1.58
N ASP A 31 1.98 17.39 2.52
CA ASP A 31 2.62 18.73 2.52
C ASP A 31 4.15 18.63 2.55
N SER A 32 4.69 17.71 3.36
CA SER A 32 6.14 17.44 3.41
C SER A 32 6.68 16.78 2.13
N MET A 33 5.80 16.23 1.29
CA MET A 33 6.10 15.61 -0.01
C MET A 33 5.69 16.50 -1.19
N SER A 34 5.59 17.82 -0.98
CA SER A 34 5.19 18.80 -2.00
C SER A 34 3.82 18.53 -2.65
N ARG A 35 2.96 17.75 -1.99
CA ARG A 35 1.62 17.36 -2.44
C ARG A 35 1.57 16.60 -3.78
N MET A 36 2.68 15.99 -4.19
CA MET A 36 2.79 15.35 -5.51
C MET A 36 2.43 13.86 -5.54
N THR A 37 2.47 13.17 -4.40
CA THR A 37 2.50 11.69 -4.34
C THR A 37 1.27 11.06 -3.70
N ALA A 38 0.22 11.84 -3.42
CA ALA A 38 -1.01 11.34 -2.82
C ALA A 38 -1.89 10.59 -3.85
N ALA A 39 -2.65 9.59 -3.39
CA ALA A 39 -3.58 8.80 -4.22
C ALA A 39 -4.76 9.60 -4.82
N GLY A 40 -4.90 10.88 -4.45
CA GLY A 40 -5.94 11.77 -4.92
C GLY A 40 -7.30 11.56 -4.24
N VAL A 41 -8.24 12.44 -4.55
CA VAL A 41 -9.55 12.53 -3.86
C VAL A 41 -10.52 11.39 -4.20
N ARG A 42 -10.22 10.59 -5.22
CA ARG A 42 -11.10 9.50 -5.69
C ARG A 42 -10.99 8.24 -4.85
N LEU A 43 -9.90 8.05 -4.11
CA LEU A 43 -9.76 6.93 -3.18
C LEU A 43 -10.45 7.30 -1.87
N ARG A 44 -11.50 6.55 -1.51
CA ARG A 44 -12.34 6.81 -0.33
C ARG A 44 -12.25 5.61 0.62
N PRO A 45 -12.13 5.83 1.94
CA PRO A 45 -12.13 4.74 2.90
C PRO A 45 -13.49 4.02 2.87
N MET A 46 -13.45 2.69 2.83
CA MET A 46 -14.63 1.82 2.91
C MET A 46 -14.68 1.03 4.23
N HIS A 47 -13.85 1.39 5.20
CA HIS A 47 -13.83 0.82 6.55
C HIS A 47 -14.54 1.76 7.54
N ALA A 48 -14.98 1.21 8.67
CA ALA A 48 -15.78 1.96 9.67
C ALA A 48 -15.03 3.13 10.34
N GLY A 49 -13.69 3.08 10.36
CA GLY A 49 -12.85 4.13 10.92
C GLY A 49 -11.42 3.65 11.16
N GLY A 50 -10.59 4.51 11.75
CA GLY A 50 -9.19 4.20 12.06
C GLY A 50 -8.20 4.60 10.95
N VAL A 51 -6.93 4.27 11.18
CA VAL A 51 -5.81 4.60 10.28
C VAL A 51 -5.23 3.33 9.69
N LEU A 52 -5.11 3.32 8.37
CA LEU A 52 -4.37 2.31 7.61
C LEU A 52 -2.96 2.85 7.31
N CYS A 53 -1.94 2.22 7.88
CA CYS A 53 -0.54 2.63 7.71
C CYS A 53 0.36 1.38 7.78
N GLY A 54 1.24 1.21 6.78
CA GLY A 54 2.06 0.02 6.58
C GLY A 54 2.84 0.07 5.26
N PRO A 55 3.84 -0.82 5.09
CA PRO A 55 4.56 -0.97 3.83
C PRO A 55 3.65 -1.48 2.70
N ALA A 56 3.85 -1.00 1.48
CA ALA A 56 3.09 -1.46 0.33
C ALA A 56 3.56 -2.83 -0.18
N ILE A 57 2.61 -3.67 -0.58
CA ILE A 57 2.80 -4.78 -1.52
C ILE A 57 2.00 -4.44 -2.77
N THR A 58 2.69 -4.26 -3.89
CA THR A 58 2.08 -3.70 -5.10
C THR A 58 1.59 -4.80 -6.03
N VAL A 59 0.38 -4.62 -6.57
CA VAL A 59 -0.22 -5.54 -7.51
C VAL A 59 -0.62 -4.81 -8.77
N LYS A 60 -0.20 -5.32 -9.92
CA LYS A 60 -0.69 -4.87 -11.23
C LYS A 60 -1.45 -6.02 -11.88
N THR A 61 -2.74 -5.83 -12.09
CA THR A 61 -3.62 -6.80 -12.74
C THR A 61 -4.36 -6.19 -13.93
N ARG A 62 -4.94 -7.04 -14.77
CA ARG A 62 -5.83 -6.64 -15.88
C ARG A 62 -7.25 -6.42 -15.36
N PRO A 63 -8.07 -5.59 -16.04
CA PRO A 63 -9.49 -5.50 -15.71
C PRO A 63 -10.16 -6.87 -15.73
N GLY A 64 -10.92 -7.20 -14.68
CA GLY A 64 -11.62 -8.49 -14.54
C GLY A 64 -10.78 -9.66 -14.06
N ASP A 65 -9.48 -9.48 -13.78
CA ASP A 65 -8.59 -10.51 -13.24
C ASP A 65 -8.16 -10.16 -11.80
N ASN A 66 -8.31 -11.11 -10.88
CA ASN A 66 -7.94 -10.95 -9.47
C ASN A 66 -6.92 -12.00 -8.97
N LEU A 67 -6.37 -12.85 -9.83
CA LEU A 67 -5.49 -13.94 -9.38
C LEU A 67 -4.25 -13.43 -8.64
N MET A 68 -3.62 -12.36 -9.15
CA MET A 68 -2.45 -11.77 -8.51
C MET A 68 -2.76 -11.04 -7.21
N ILE A 69 -4.02 -10.65 -6.96
CA ILE A 69 -4.45 -10.09 -5.68
C ILE A 69 -4.47 -11.20 -4.62
N HIS A 70 -5.04 -12.36 -4.95
CA HIS A 70 -4.99 -13.53 -4.07
C HIS A 70 -3.55 -13.95 -3.81
N LYS A 71 -2.69 -13.95 -4.84
CA LYS A 71 -1.28 -14.28 -4.64
C LYS A 71 -0.56 -13.27 -3.74
N ALA A 72 -0.91 -11.98 -3.82
CA ALA A 72 -0.35 -10.97 -2.93
C ALA A 72 -0.78 -11.16 -1.47
N LEU A 73 -2.01 -11.64 -1.21
CA LEU A 73 -2.46 -12.00 0.14
C LEU A 73 -1.61 -13.13 0.73
N ASP A 74 -1.27 -14.15 -0.06
CA ASP A 74 -0.41 -15.26 0.39
C ASP A 74 1.03 -14.82 0.73
N LEU A 75 1.50 -13.75 0.10
CA LEU A 75 2.86 -13.22 0.26
C LEU A 75 2.94 -12.10 1.31
N ALA A 76 1.81 -11.53 1.71
CA ALA A 76 1.77 -10.39 2.61
C ALA A 76 2.07 -10.82 4.04
N ASP A 77 2.92 -10.06 4.72
CA ASP A 77 3.08 -10.19 6.17
C ASP A 77 2.02 -9.35 6.90
N ALA A 78 1.81 -9.65 8.19
CA ALA A 78 1.00 -8.81 9.05
C ALA A 78 1.48 -7.34 9.03
N GLY A 79 0.55 -6.43 8.74
CA GLY A 79 0.81 -4.98 8.62
C GLY A 79 1.17 -4.48 7.22
N ASP A 80 1.37 -5.36 6.24
CA ASP A 80 1.51 -4.95 4.84
C ASP A 80 0.17 -4.42 4.28
N ILE A 81 0.24 -3.49 3.33
CA ILE A 81 -0.92 -2.90 2.63
C ILE A 81 -0.86 -3.28 1.16
N ILE A 82 -1.90 -3.93 0.64
CA ILE A 82 -2.03 -4.22 -0.79
C ILE A 82 -2.42 -2.93 -1.52
N VAL A 83 -1.65 -2.59 -2.56
CA VAL A 83 -1.85 -1.41 -3.43
C VAL A 83 -1.94 -1.83 -4.88
#